data_AF-A0A7Y1ZBY7-F1
#
_entry.id   AF-A0A7Y1ZBY7-F1
#
_cell.length_a   1.000
_cell.length_b   1.000
_cell.length_c   1.000
_cell.angle_alpha   90.00
_cell.angle_beta   90.00
_cell.angle_gamma   90.00
#
_symmetry.space_group_name_H-M   'P 1'
#
loop_
_entity.id
_entity.type
_entity.pdbx_description
1 polymer ?
#
loop_
_entity_poly.entity_id
_entity_poly.type
_entity_poly.pdbx_seq_one_letter_code
_entity_poly.pdbx_strand_id
1 'polypeptide(L)'
;LYPDALSTLNKWYDEGHIICFFTSRTEDHREVTEFWLNKHGFKYHSLLMGKPRGGNYHWIDNHLVKATRYKGKFTDLVEKEVTIQVFKD
;
A
#
# COMPACT_ATOMS: atom_id res chain seq x y z
N LEU A 1 -8.93 -12.55 8.91
CA LEU A 1 -9.44 -11.75 7.77
C LEU A 1 -9.40 -10.28 8.16
N TYR A 2 -9.14 -9.36 7.23
CA TYR A 2 -9.08 -7.91 7.49
C TYR A 2 -10.30 -7.23 6.82
N PRO A 3 -11.51 -7.34 7.38
CA PRO A 3 -12.73 -6.86 6.72
C PRO A 3 -12.70 -5.35 6.45
N ASP A 4 -12.17 -4.57 7.39
CA ASP A 4 -12.07 -3.10 7.24
C ASP A 4 -11.11 -2.69 6.12
N ALA A 5 -10.03 -3.46 5.94
CA ALA A 5 -9.06 -3.24 4.87
C ALA A 5 -9.67 -3.54 3.50
N LEU A 6 -10.40 -4.65 3.40
CA LEU A 6 -11.09 -5.05 2.17
C LEU A 6 -12.09 -3.98 1.74
N SER A 7 -12.95 -3.54 2.66
CA SER A 7 -13.96 -2.50 2.38
C SER A 7 -13.31 -1.18 1.93
N THR A 8 -12.30 -0.70 2.66
CA THR A 8 -11.65 0.59 2.37
C THR A 8 -10.91 0.57 1.03
N LEU A 9 -10.11 -0.47 0.78
CA LEU A 9 -9.33 -0.56 -0.45
C LEU A 9 -10.23 -0.73 -1.68
N ASN A 10 -11.29 -1.55 -1.57
CA ASN A 10 -12.22 -1.72 -2.68
C ASN A 10 -13.04 -0.46 -2.94
N LYS A 11 -13.42 0.30 -1.89
CA LYS A 11 -14.03 1.62 -2.05
C LYS A 11 -13.10 2.58 -2.82
N TRP A 12 -11.84 2.70 -2.41
CA TRP A 12 -10.86 3.55 -3.11
C TRP A 12 -10.64 3.10 -4.56
N TYR A 13 -10.56 1.79 -4.81
CA TYR A 13 -10.50 1.25 -6.15
C TYR A 13 -11.70 1.72 -7.00
N ASP A 14 -12.91 1.61 -6.46
CA ASP A 14 -14.15 2.00 -7.14
C ASP A 14 -14.27 3.54 -7.31
N GLU A 15 -13.60 4.33 -6.45
CA GLU A 15 -13.45 5.78 -6.57
C GLU A 15 -12.34 6.20 -7.57
N GLY A 16 -11.66 5.24 -8.21
CA GLY A 16 -10.63 5.49 -9.22
C GLY A 16 -9.20 5.63 -8.68
N HIS A 17 -8.95 5.29 -7.42
CA HIS A 17 -7.60 5.27 -6.87
C HIS A 17 -6.81 4.07 -7.42
N ILE A 18 -5.54 4.30 -7.76
CA ILE A 18 -4.63 3.23 -8.15
C ILE A 18 -4.07 2.53 -6.91
N ILE A 19 -4.54 1.31 -6.68
CA ILE A 19 -4.11 0.45 -5.56
C ILE A 19 -2.93 -0.45 -5.98
N CYS A 20 -1.78 -0.26 -5.35
CA CYS A 20 -0.60 -1.12 -5.50
C CYS A 20 -0.24 -1.78 -4.15
N PHE A 21 -0.17 -3.11 -4.12
CA PHE A 21 0.37 -3.81 -2.96
C PHE A 21 1.90 -3.88 -3.04
N PHE A 22 2.58 -3.52 -1.95
CA PHE A 22 4.03 -3.57 -1.87
C PHE A 22 4.48 -4.48 -0.71
N THR A 23 5.07 -5.63 -1.04
CA THR A 23 5.35 -6.72 -0.09
C THR A 23 6.82 -7.12 -0.09
N SER A 24 7.31 -7.60 1.06
CA SER A 24 8.69 -8.12 1.22
C SER A 24 8.84 -9.57 0.79
N ARG A 25 7.76 -10.19 0.32
CA ARG A 25 7.80 -11.50 -0.36
C ARG A 25 8.63 -11.40 -1.64
N THR A 26 9.34 -12.46 -2.00
CA THR A 26 10.08 -12.55 -3.28
C THR A 26 9.14 -12.93 -4.42
N GLU A 27 9.61 -12.81 -5.66
CA GLU A 27 8.86 -13.22 -6.86
C GLU A 27 8.39 -14.67 -6.81
N ASP A 28 9.15 -15.58 -6.18
CA ASP A 28 8.75 -16.99 -6.00
C ASP A 28 7.41 -17.17 -5.26
N HIS A 29 6.99 -16.14 -4.50
CA HIS A 29 5.74 -16.13 -3.75
C HIS A 29 4.62 -15.33 -4.44
N ARG A 30 4.81 -14.87 -5.68
CA ARG A 30 3.83 -14.05 -6.38
C ARG A 30 2.49 -14.78 -6.51
N GLU A 31 2.50 -15.99 -7.09
CA GLU A 31 1.29 -16.76 -7.37
C GLU A 31 0.45 -16.99 -6.11
N VAL A 32 1.08 -17.41 -5.00
CA VAL A 32 0.37 -17.62 -3.74
C VAL A 32 -0.17 -16.31 -3.15
N THR A 33 0.51 -15.19 -3.40
CA THR A 33 0.05 -13.86 -2.96
C THR A 33 -1.17 -13.42 -3.76
N GLU A 34 -1.11 -13.52 -5.09
CA GLU A 34 -2.20 -13.16 -5.98
C GLU A 34 -3.42 -14.06 -5.75
N PHE A 35 -3.22 -15.38 -5.63
CA PHE A 35 -4.29 -16.31 -5.28
C PHE A 35 -4.97 -15.91 -3.98
N TRP A 36 -4.20 -15.59 -2.94
CA TRP A 36 -4.76 -15.16 -1.65
C TRP A 36 -5.56 -13.86 -1.78
N LEU A 37 -5.01 -12.84 -2.46
CA LEU A 37 -5.70 -11.56 -2.68
C LEU A 37 -7.02 -11.74 -3.44
N ASN A 38 -7.00 -12.53 -4.52
CA ASN A 38 -8.17 -12.82 -5.35
C ASN A 38 -9.22 -13.63 -4.58
N LYS A 39 -8.81 -14.68 -3.87
CA LYS A 39 -9.69 -15.50 -3.03
C LYS A 39 -10.41 -14.66 -1.97
N HIS A 40 -9.76 -13.62 -1.47
CA HIS A 40 -10.31 -12.73 -0.45
C HIS A 40 -10.93 -11.44 -1.02
N GLY A 41 -11.01 -11.30 -2.34
CA GLY A 41 -11.78 -10.24 -3.02
C GLY A 41 -11.14 -8.86 -3.02
N PHE A 42 -9.83 -8.75 -2.79
CA PHE A 42 -9.13 -7.46 -2.89
C PHE A 42 -9.04 -7.02 -4.35
N LYS A 43 -9.55 -5.82 -4.65
CA LYS A 43 -9.36 -5.16 -5.95
C LYS A 43 -8.05 -4.36 -5.94
N TYR A 44 -7.18 -4.57 -6.92
CA TYR A 44 -5.90 -3.89 -7.04
C TYR A 44 -5.41 -3.82 -8.48
N HIS A 45 -4.47 -2.92 -8.76
CA HIS A 45 -3.92 -2.70 -10.11
C HIS A 45 -2.53 -3.32 -10.27
N SER A 46 -1.73 -3.33 -9.20
CA SER A 46 -0.37 -3.86 -9.25
C SER A 46 0.09 -4.47 -7.93
N LEU A 47 1.05 -5.41 -8.03
CA LEU A 47 1.71 -6.08 -6.92
C LEU A 47 3.22 -6.00 -7.14
N LEU A 48 3.89 -5.21 -6.30
CA LEU A 48 5.34 -5.06 -6.28
C LEU A 48 5.93 -5.97 -5.20
N MET A 49 6.80 -6.89 -5.63
CA MET A 49 7.50 -7.84 -4.76
C MET A 49 8.88 -7.28 -4.36
N GLY A 50 9.54 -7.93 -3.40
CA GLY A 50 10.92 -7.61 -3.04
C GLY A 50 11.10 -6.32 -2.24
N LYS A 51 10.07 -5.86 -1.52
CA LYS A 51 10.19 -4.71 -0.61
C LYS A 51 11.38 -4.88 0.36
N PRO A 52 12.35 -3.95 0.38
CA PRO A 52 13.45 -3.98 1.33
C PRO A 52 12.93 -3.98 2.77
N ARG A 53 13.47 -4.88 3.59
CA ARG A 53 13.19 -4.89 5.04
C ARG A 53 13.86 -3.68 5.69
N GLY A 54 13.24 -3.13 6.73
CA GLY A 54 13.82 -2.01 7.50
C GLY A 54 13.45 -0.60 7.03
N GLY A 55 12.60 -0.45 6.00
CA GLY A 55 12.06 0.86 5.62
C GLY A 55 13.00 1.74 4.79
N ASN A 56 14.15 1.22 4.36
CA ASN A 56 15.12 1.92 3.52
C ASN A 56 14.71 1.91 2.04
N TYR A 57 13.61 2.58 1.71
CA TYR A 57 13.17 2.77 0.33
C TYR A 57 12.50 4.14 0.17
N HIS A 58 12.66 4.73 -1.01
CA HIS A 58 12.06 6.00 -1.38
C HIS A 58 11.19 5.82 -2.62
N TRP A 59 10.02 6.46 -2.63
CA TRP A 59 9.24 6.67 -3.85
C TRP A 59 9.61 8.05 -4.39
N ILE A 60 10.10 8.10 -5.62
CA ILE A 60 10.54 9.34 -6.28
C ILE A 60 9.49 9.69 -7.32
N ASP A 61 8.87 10.85 -7.17
CA ASP A 61 7.84 11.38 -8.06
C ASP A 61 7.97 12.91 -8.09
N ASN A 62 7.59 13.54 -9.20
CA ASN A 62 7.54 15.00 -9.32
C ASN A 62 6.28 15.62 -8.71
N HIS A 63 5.32 14.79 -8.29
CA HIS A 63 4.13 15.12 -7.52
C HIS A 63 4.18 14.51 -6.11
N LEU A 64 3.32 15.00 -5.22
CA LEU A 64 3.24 14.52 -3.84
C LEU A 64 2.78 13.06 -3.78
N VAL A 65 3.66 12.16 -3.35
CA VAL A 65 3.30 10.79 -3.00
C VAL A 65 2.69 10.76 -1.59
N LYS A 66 1.39 10.45 -1.49
CA LYS A 66 0.71 10.29 -0.20
C LYS A 66 1.11 8.95 0.44
N ALA A 67 1.77 9.00 1.60
CA ALA A 67 2.13 7.80 2.38
C ALA A 67 1.25 7.66 3.63
N THR A 68 0.26 6.76 3.59
CA THR A 68 -0.55 6.41 4.76
C THR A 68 0.01 5.17 5.45
N ARG A 69 0.33 5.26 6.74
CA ARG A 69 0.84 4.12 7.52
C ARG A 69 -0.32 3.37 8.20
N TYR A 70 -0.56 2.13 7.78
CA TYR A 70 -1.48 1.23 8.47
C TYR A 70 -0.91 0.73 9.81
N LYS A 71 -1.73 0.75 10.88
CA LYS A 71 -1.36 0.29 12.23
C LYS A 71 -2.24 -0.86 12.76
N GLY A 72 -2.96 -1.57 11.90
CA GLY A 72 -3.81 -2.70 12.29
C GLY A 72 -5.31 -2.42 12.30
N LYS A 73 -5.73 -1.17 12.03
CA LYS A 73 -7.13 -0.75 11.83
C LYS A 73 -7.18 0.31 10.73
N PHE A 74 -8.19 0.23 9.86
CA PHE A 74 -8.55 1.34 8.98
C PHE A 74 -9.49 2.27 9.77
N THR A 75 -9.05 3.51 9.96
CA THR A 75 -9.85 4.60 10.55
C THR A 75 -9.98 5.71 9.53
N ASP A 76 -10.79 6.72 9.85
CA ASP A 76 -10.74 7.98 9.12
C ASP A 76 -9.30 8.52 9.10
N LEU A 77 -8.93 9.09 7.95
CA LEU A 77 -7.65 9.76 7.82
C LEU A 77 -7.68 11.02 8.66
N VAL A 78 -6.62 11.24 9.43
CA VAL A 78 -6.43 12.43 10.24
C VAL A 78 -5.15 13.14 9.80
N GLU A 79 -5.17 14.46 9.83
CA GLU A 79 -3.99 15.26 9.58
C GLU A 79 -3.04 15.22 10.77
N LYS A 80 -1.74 15.12 10.50
CA LYS A 80 -0.70 15.13 11.52
C LYS A 80 0.57 15.76 10.97
N GLU A 81 1.12 16.73 11.69
CA GLU A 81 2.44 17.27 11.41
C GLU A 81 3.55 16.31 11.90
N VAL A 82 4.53 16.05 11.04
CA VAL A 82 5.70 15.21 11.34
C VAL A 82 6.93 15.79 10.68
N THR A 83 8.08 15.75 11.36
CA THR A 83 9.37 16.12 10.76
C THR A 83 9.81 15.02 9.80
N ILE A 84 10.10 15.40 8.55
CA ILE A 84 10.62 14.51 7.51
C ILE A 84 11.93 15.05 6.94
N GLN A 85 12.71 14.17 6.31
CA GLN A 85 13.87 14.57 5.53
C GLN A 85 13.42 14.84 4.08
N VAL A 86 13.88 15.95 3.52
CA VAL A 86 13.59 16.37 2.13
C VAL A 86 14.89 16.67 1.40
N PHE A 87 14.85 16.64 0.06
CA PHE A 87 15.97 17.11 -0.75
C PHE A 87 16.17 18.62 -0.55
N LYS A 88 17.42 19.06 -0.69
CA LYS A 88 17.75 20.48 -0.72
C LYS A 88 17.36 21.05 -2.08
N ASP A 89 16.80 22.26 -2.09
CA ASP A 89 16.48 23.02 -3.31
C ASP A 89 17.71 23.30 -4.18
#